data_AF-X0VPM3-F1
#
_entry.id   AF-X0VPM3-F1
#
_cell.length_a   1.000
_cell.length_b   1.000
_cell.length_c   1.000
_cell.angle_alpha   90.00
_cell.angle_beta   90.00
_cell.angle_gamma   90.00
#
_symmetry.space_group_name_H-M   'P 1'
#
loop_
_entity.id
_entity.type
_entity.pdbx_description
1 polymer ?
#
loop_
_entity_poly.entity_id
_entity_poly.type
_entity_poly.pdbx_seq_one_letter_code
_entity_poly.pdbx_strand_id
1 'polypeptide(L)'
;MDKTSEKERINEMIDTIMKVARGDYSVRVELSGQNDEFDSLAMGLNMMIDDVRTSTEDLDRQRKELSTLNKHLQQEIAERKRAGEALKESEERYRALFRANADGVLIADSQIRKIVFANPVIC
;
A
#
# COMPACT_ATOMS: atom_id res chain seq x y z
N MET A 1 -52.48 1.79 20.27
CA MET A 1 -51.25 1.68 19.45
C MET A 1 -51.20 0.27 18.89
N ASP A 2 -51.10 0.15 17.56
CA ASP A 2 -51.12 -1.12 16.86
C ASP A 2 -49.76 -1.81 16.95
N LYS A 3 -49.64 -2.79 17.85
CA LYS A 3 -48.42 -3.59 18.05
C LYS A 3 -48.00 -4.40 16.81
N THR A 4 -48.88 -4.53 15.83
CA THR A 4 -48.61 -5.27 14.60
C THR A 4 -47.70 -4.46 13.68
N SER A 5 -48.02 -3.18 13.48
CA SER A 5 -47.23 -2.23 12.67
C SER A 5 -45.80 -2.02 13.20
N GLU A 6 -45.63 -1.92 14.52
CA GLU A 6 -44.29 -1.75 15.12
C GLU A 6 -43.40 -2.99 14.90
N LYS A 7 -43.95 -4.20 15.03
CA LYS A 7 -43.21 -5.45 14.77
C LYS A 7 -42.77 -5.58 13.32
N GLU A 8 -43.62 -5.15 12.39
CA GLU A 8 -43.34 -5.23 10.96
C GLU A 8 -42.16 -4.33 10.57
N ARG A 9 -42.14 -3.09 11.09
CA ARG A 9 -41.02 -2.15 10.89
C ARG A 9 -39.71 -2.64 11.52
N ILE A 10 -39.78 -3.26 12.69
CA ILE A 10 -38.59 -3.88 13.32
C ILE A 10 -38.02 -4.99 12.43
N ASN A 11 -38.88 -5.87 11.91
CA ASN A 11 -38.45 -6.97 11.05
C ASN A 11 -37.82 -6.45 9.74
N GLU A 12 -38.37 -5.38 9.16
CA GLU A 12 -37.81 -4.72 7.98
C GLU A 12 -36.40 -4.16 8.26
N MET A 13 -36.21 -3.47 9.39
CA MET A 13 -34.89 -2.98 9.79
C MET A 13 -33.89 -4.13 9.99
N ILE A 14 -34.31 -5.23 10.63
CA ILE A 14 -33.45 -6.41 10.81
C ILE A 14 -33.04 -6.99 9.46
N ASP A 15 -33.97 -7.18 8.52
CA ASP A 15 -33.65 -7.68 7.19
C ASP A 15 -32.68 -6.75 6.45
N THR A 16 -32.88 -5.44 6.59
CA THR A 16 -32.00 -4.42 6.00
C THR A 16 -30.58 -4.51 6.58
N ILE A 17 -30.45 -4.60 7.89
CA ILE A 17 -29.15 -4.78 8.56
C ILE A 17 -28.46 -6.06 8.09
N MET A 18 -29.21 -7.15 7.93
CA MET A 18 -28.65 -8.42 7.43
C MET A 18 -28.20 -8.32 5.96
N LYS A 19 -28.88 -7.55 5.12
CA LYS A 19 -28.43 -7.27 3.74
C LYS A 19 -27.16 -6.42 3.72
N VAL A 20 -27.11 -5.35 4.53
CA VAL A 20 -25.94 -4.49 4.71
C VAL A 20 -24.72 -5.29 5.21
N ALA A 21 -24.91 -6.18 6.17
CA ALA A 21 -23.85 -7.04 6.69
C ALA A 21 -23.28 -8.00 5.63
N ARG A 22 -24.07 -8.34 4.60
CA ARG A 22 -23.64 -9.13 3.44
C ARG A 22 -22.97 -8.29 2.34
N GLY A 23 -22.84 -6.98 2.54
CA GLY A 23 -22.23 -6.06 1.59
C GLY A 23 -23.20 -5.41 0.60
N ASP A 24 -24.50 -5.63 0.75
CA ASP A 24 -25.50 -4.91 -0.04
C ASP A 24 -25.78 -3.56 0.61
N TYR A 25 -25.09 -2.52 0.16
CA TYR A 25 -25.27 -1.14 0.62
C TYR A 25 -26.22 -0.33 -0.27
N SER A 26 -26.96 -0.98 -1.17
CA SER A 26 -27.97 -0.32 -2.01
C SER A 26 -29.34 -0.24 -1.34
N VAL A 27 -29.58 -1.07 -0.33
CA VAL A 27 -30.84 -1.18 0.41
C VAL A 27 -31.06 0.02 1.33
N ARG A 28 -32.30 0.46 1.46
CA ARG A 28 -32.69 1.54 2.36
C ARG A 28 -33.97 1.15 3.08
N VAL A 29 -34.15 1.69 4.28
CA VAL A 29 -35.43 1.61 5.00
C VAL A 29 -36.27 2.80 4.59
N GLU A 30 -37.52 2.57 4.20
CA GLU A 30 -38.45 3.62 3.85
C GLU A 30 -38.99 4.32 5.11
N LEU A 31 -39.18 5.64 5.02
CA LEU A 31 -39.79 6.41 6.10
C LEU A 31 -41.31 6.32 6.00
N SER A 32 -41.95 6.06 7.14
CA SER A 32 -43.41 5.98 7.21
C SER A 32 -44.08 7.36 7.08
N GLY A 33 -43.33 8.43 7.34
CA GLY A 33 -43.82 9.82 7.31
C GLY A 33 -44.60 10.21 8.56
N GLN A 34 -44.68 9.32 9.57
CA GLN A 34 -45.31 9.57 10.85
C GLN A 34 -44.41 10.39 11.79
N ASN A 35 -43.11 10.51 11.43
CA ASN A 35 -42.12 11.30 12.14
C ASN A 35 -41.94 10.87 13.60
N ASP A 36 -41.96 9.55 13.80
CA ASP A 36 -41.83 8.89 15.10
C ASP A 36 -40.38 8.40 15.36
N GLU A 37 -40.19 7.70 16.48
CA GLU A 37 -38.89 7.16 16.89
C GLU A 37 -38.33 6.17 15.87
N PHE A 38 -39.19 5.42 15.19
CA PHE A 38 -38.79 4.46 14.17
C PHE A 38 -38.36 5.15 12.87
N ASP A 39 -39.00 6.24 12.46
CA ASP A 39 -38.54 7.05 11.32
C ASP A 39 -37.16 7.67 11.64
N SER A 40 -36.93 8.08 12.89
CA SER A 40 -35.62 8.56 13.35
C SER A 40 -34.55 7.47 13.30
N LEU A 41 -34.89 6.23 13.69
CA LEU A 41 -34.00 5.07 13.55
C LEU A 41 -33.72 4.70 12.09
N ALA A 42 -34.74 4.75 11.23
CA ALA A 42 -34.59 4.49 9.80
C ALA A 42 -33.65 5.52 9.14
N MET A 43 -33.78 6.81 9.49
CA MET A 43 -32.83 7.83 9.06
C MET A 43 -31.40 7.52 9.53
N GLY A 44 -31.22 7.22 10.82
CA GLY A 44 -29.91 6.88 11.37
C GLY A 44 -29.29 5.65 10.70
N LEU A 45 -30.10 4.63 10.43
CA LEU A 45 -29.67 3.44 9.69
C LEU A 45 -29.28 3.78 8.25
N ASN A 46 -30.09 4.56 7.53
CA ASN A 46 -29.77 4.99 6.17
C ASN A 46 -28.48 5.83 6.11
N MET A 47 -28.27 6.74 7.06
CA MET A 47 -27.02 7.50 7.19
C MET A 47 -25.83 6.56 7.43
N MET A 48 -25.96 5.60 8.35
CA MET A 48 -24.91 4.60 8.60
C MET A 48 -24.61 3.76 7.34
N ILE A 49 -25.62 3.39 6.56
CA ILE A 49 -25.43 2.65 5.31
C ILE A 49 -24.66 3.50 4.30
N ASP A 50 -24.96 4.80 4.17
CA ASP A 50 -24.22 5.72 3.31
C ASP A 50 -22.76 5.89 3.74
N ASP A 51 -22.51 6.01 5.05
CA ASP A 51 -21.17 6.13 5.62
C ASP A 51 -20.33 4.86 5.41
N VAL A 52 -20.93 3.69 5.65
CA VAL A 52 -20.28 2.39 5.42
C VAL A 52 -19.99 2.21 3.94
N ARG A 53 -20.94 2.49 3.05
CA ARG A 53 -20.74 2.42 1.60
C ARG A 53 -19.54 3.28 1.18
N THR A 54 -19.54 4.55 1.56
CA THR A 54 -18.47 5.49 1.22
C THR A 54 -17.13 5.00 1.74
N SER A 55 -17.08 4.53 3.00
CA SER A 55 -15.86 3.99 3.60
C SER A 55 -15.35 2.74 2.86
N THR A 56 -16.25 1.86 2.41
CA THR A 56 -15.86 0.67 1.65
C THR A 56 -15.29 1.01 0.27
N GLU A 57 -15.87 2.00 -0.40
CA GLU A 57 -15.38 2.50 -1.70
C GLU A 57 -14.00 3.15 -1.56
N ASP A 58 -13.80 3.95 -0.51
CA ASP A 58 -12.51 4.60 -0.22
C ASP A 58 -11.42 3.60 0.14
N LEU A 59 -11.73 2.58 0.96
CA LEU A 59 -10.80 1.50 1.28
C LEU A 59 -10.37 0.73 0.03
N ASP A 60 -11.31 0.42 -0.86
CA ASP A 60 -11.02 -0.27 -2.12
C ASP A 60 -10.12 0.58 -3.04
N ARG A 61 -10.35 1.90 -3.07
CA ARG A 61 -9.51 2.84 -3.82
C ARG A 61 -8.09 2.86 -3.26
N GLN A 62 -7.94 3.03 -1.95
CA GLN A 62 -6.64 3.04 -1.27
C GLN A 62 -5.89 1.72 -1.48
N ARG A 63 -6.58 0.58 -1.40
CA ARG A 63 -5.98 -0.73 -1.61
C ARG A 63 -5.40 -0.88 -3.03
N LYS A 64 -6.12 -0.40 -4.05
CA LYS A 64 -5.63 -0.41 -5.45
C LYS A 64 -4.41 0.49 -5.65
N GLU A 65 -4.44 1.68 -5.07
CA GLU A 65 -3.32 2.62 -5.14
C GLU A 65 -2.06 2.06 -4.47
N LEU A 66 -2.19 1.56 -3.23
CA LEU A 66 -1.10 0.91 -2.51
C LEU A 66 -0.56 -0.31 -3.25
N SER A 67 -1.43 -1.14 -3.83
CA SER A 67 -1.00 -2.27 -4.64
C SER A 67 -0.19 -1.84 -5.86
N THR A 68 -0.51 -0.70 -6.46
CA THR A 68 0.19 -0.19 -7.65
C THR A 68 1.55 0.37 -7.26
N LEU A 69 1.58 1.18 -6.19
CA LEU A 69 2.82 1.76 -5.67
C LEU A 69 3.79 0.67 -5.19
N ASN A 70 3.30 -0.36 -4.52
CA ASN A 70 4.14 -1.47 -4.05
C ASN A 70 4.82 -2.20 -5.23
N LYS A 71 4.08 -2.44 -6.33
CA LYS A 71 4.66 -3.04 -7.54
C LYS A 71 5.78 -2.19 -8.12
N HIS A 72 5.59 -0.87 -8.22
CA HIS A 72 6.65 0.02 -8.69
C HIS A 72 7.87 0.01 -7.76
N LEU A 73 7.66 0.08 -6.45
CA LEU A 73 8.76 0.00 -5.47
C LEU A 73 9.53 -1.31 -5.58
N GLN A 74 8.84 -2.43 -5.76
CA GLN A 74 9.48 -3.74 -5.95
C GLN A 74 10.34 -3.77 -7.21
N GLN A 75 9.85 -3.18 -8.31
CA GLN A 75 10.62 -3.08 -9.56
C GLN A 75 11.87 -2.21 -9.39
N GLU A 76 11.73 -1.03 -8.77
CA GLU A 76 12.84 -0.12 -8.52
C GLU A 76 13.91 -0.76 -7.62
N ILE A 77 13.49 -1.47 -6.55
CA ILE A 77 14.42 -2.22 -5.68
C ILE A 77 15.16 -3.31 -6.47
N ALA A 78 14.46 -4.04 -7.34
CA ALA A 78 15.08 -5.09 -8.15
C ALA A 78 16.09 -4.52 -9.16
N GLU A 79 15.79 -3.38 -9.77
CA GLU A 79 16.72 -2.64 -10.63
C GLU A 79 17.94 -2.16 -9.88
N ARG A 80 17.73 -1.52 -8.72
CA ARG A 80 18.83 -1.03 -7.88
C ARG A 80 19.74 -2.16 -7.40
N LYS A 81 19.19 -3.32 -7.05
CA LYS A 81 19.97 -4.51 -6.68
C LYS A 81 20.82 -5.01 -7.84
N ARG A 82 20.24 -5.17 -9.03
CA ARG A 82 20.98 -5.60 -10.24
C ARG A 82 22.11 -4.64 -10.60
N ALA A 83 21.85 -3.33 -10.54
CA ALA A 83 22.89 -2.32 -10.77
C ALA A 83 24.02 -2.40 -9.74
N GLY A 84 23.68 -2.60 -8.45
CA GLY A 84 24.66 -2.79 -7.39
C GLY A 84 25.52 -4.05 -7.55
N GLU A 85 24.90 -5.17 -7.94
CA GLU A 85 25.60 -6.43 -8.20
C GLU A 85 26.55 -6.30 -9.40
N ALA A 86 26.09 -5.72 -10.51
CA ALA A 86 26.92 -5.46 -11.68
C ALA A 86 28.10 -4.53 -11.38
N LEU A 87 27.89 -3.50 -10.55
CA LEU A 87 28.97 -2.63 -10.10
C LEU A 87 30.00 -3.40 -9.28
N LYS A 88 29.54 -4.21 -8.32
CA LYS A 88 30.42 -5.02 -7.47
C LYS A 88 31.24 -6.02 -8.30
N GLU A 89 30.63 -6.71 -9.26
CA GLU A 89 31.32 -7.63 -10.17
C GLU A 89 32.39 -6.90 -11.00
N SER A 90 32.06 -5.72 -11.53
CA SER A 90 33.01 -4.88 -12.28
C SER A 90 34.20 -4.45 -11.40
N GLU A 91 33.94 -4.03 -10.16
CA GLU A 91 34.99 -3.67 -9.21
C GLU A 91 35.89 -4.87 -8.86
N GLU A 92 35.31 -6.04 -8.61
CA GLU A 92 36.07 -7.26 -8.32
C GLU A 92 36.93 -7.67 -9.51
N ARG A 93 36.38 -7.61 -10.73
CA ARG A 93 37.12 -7.86 -11.97
C ARG A 93 38.25 -6.86 -12.16
N TYR A 94 38.02 -5.57 -11.92
CA TYR A 94 39.06 -4.54 -11.97
C TYR A 94 40.16 -4.80 -10.93
N ARG A 95 39.80 -5.10 -9.67
CA ARG A 95 40.77 -5.42 -8.61
C ARG A 95 41.59 -6.67 -8.97
N ALA A 96 40.97 -7.69 -9.55
CA ALA A 96 41.66 -8.91 -9.97
C ALA A 96 42.67 -8.62 -11.10
N LEU A 97 42.25 -7.91 -12.14
CA LEU A 97 43.13 -7.50 -13.25
C LEU A 97 44.30 -6.62 -12.78
N PHE A 98 44.02 -5.70 -11.85
CA PHE A 98 45.05 -4.82 -11.29
C PHE A 98 46.07 -5.57 -10.43
N ARG A 99 45.62 -6.54 -9.62
CA ARG A 99 46.51 -7.40 -8.83
C ARG A 99 47.34 -8.37 -9.68
N ALA A 100 46.76 -8.86 -10.78
CA ALA A 100 47.43 -9.78 -11.70
C ALA A 100 48.34 -9.07 -12.71
N ASN A 101 48.30 -7.74 -12.79
CA ASN A 101 49.17 -6.98 -13.69
C ASN A 101 50.63 -7.15 -13.29
N ALA A 102 51.47 -7.52 -14.26
CA ALA A 102 52.91 -7.70 -14.06
C ALA A 102 53.66 -6.37 -13.94
N ASP A 103 53.08 -5.27 -14.43
CA ASP A 103 53.63 -3.94 -14.28
C ASP A 103 53.29 -3.35 -12.91
N GLY A 104 54.24 -2.63 -12.31
CA GLY A 104 53.99 -1.90 -11.08
C GLY A 104 53.05 -0.72 -11.32
N VAL A 105 51.93 -0.65 -10.58
CA VAL A 105 50.97 0.45 -10.67
C VAL A 105 50.74 1.08 -9.30
N LEU A 106 50.93 2.41 -9.21
CA LEU A 106 50.62 3.21 -8.03
C LEU A 106 49.73 4.40 -8.38
N ILE A 107 48.83 4.75 -7.47
CA ILE A 107 47.98 5.94 -7.55
C ILE A 107 48.38 6.85 -6.40
N ALA A 108 48.79 8.08 -6.72
CA ALA A 108 49.15 9.10 -5.75
C ALA A 108 48.19 10.28 -5.85
N ASP A 109 47.79 10.81 -4.70
CA ASP A 109 47.04 12.05 -4.60
C ASP A 109 48.04 13.20 -4.46
N SER A 110 48.03 14.10 -5.44
CA SER A 110 48.94 15.23 -5.53
C SER A 110 48.66 16.32 -4.51
N GLN A 111 47.42 16.42 -3.99
CA GLN A 111 47.03 17.41 -2.99
C GLN A 111 47.52 17.01 -1.59
N ILE A 112 47.35 15.74 -1.20
CA ILE A 112 47.81 15.25 0.11
C ILE A 112 49.21 14.63 0.08
N ARG A 113 49.87 14.59 -1.09
CA ARG A 113 51.21 14.02 -1.33
C ARG A 113 51.38 12.62 -0.74
N LYS A 114 50.34 11.78 -0.87
CA LYS A 114 50.35 10.39 -0.38
C LYS A 114 50.01 9.43 -1.51
N ILE A 115 50.64 8.25 -1.47
CA ILE A 115 50.20 7.11 -2.26
C ILE A 115 48.88 6.64 -1.65
N VAL A 116 47.82 6.66 -2.45
CA VAL A 116 46.48 6.24 -2.04
C VAL A 116 46.31 4.74 -2.29
N PHE A 117 47.02 4.21 -3.27
CA PHE A 117 46.92 2.81 -3.65
C PHE A 117 48.16 2.34 -4.42
N ALA A 118 48.58 1.08 -4.25
CA ALA A 118 49.62 0.43 -5.04
C ALA A 118 49.28 -1.05 -5.24
N ASN A 119 49.65 -1.64 -6.37
CA ASN A 119 49.48 -3.07 -6.63
C ASN A 119 50.57 -3.90 -5.92
N PRO A 120 50.35 -5.23 -5.71
CA PRO A 120 51.31 -6.09 -5.02
C PRO A 120 52.66 -6.25 -5.70
N VAL A 121 52.81 -5.84 -6.98
CA VAL A 121 54.11 -5.89 -7.66
C VAL A 121 55.06 -4.78 -7.16
N ILE A 122 54.52 -3.66 -6.68
CA ILE A 122 55.30 -2.55 -6.11
C ILE A 122 55.68 -2.79 -4.64
N CYS A 123 54.98 -3.68 -3.92
CA CYS A 123 55.12 -3.91 -2.48
C CYS A 123 55.80 -5.24 -2.17
#